data_AF-A0A4P9XPT7-F1
#
_entry.id   AF-A0A4P9XPT7-F1
#
_cell.length_a   1.000
_cell.length_b   1.000
_cell.length_c   1.000
_cell.angle_alpha   90.00
_cell.angle_beta   90.00
_cell.angle_gamma   90.00
#
_symmetry.space_group_name_H-M   'P 1'
#
loop_
_entity.id
_entity.type
_entity.pdbx_description
1 polymer ?
#
loop_
_entity_poly.entity_id
_entity_poly.type
_entity_poly.pdbx_seq_one_letter_code
_entity_poly.pdbx_strand_id
1 'polypeptide(L)'
;TRVHMHDAYMDVNIMEAIRAWLEPLPDKSLPSLDIQQAMFRALDEASLALPISTDHLRESGIGRIALFYVKNKKVKPHIHRMADRLINKWSRPILGLSDDYRTRRLRTANVDGQELG
;
A
#
# COMPACT_ATOMS: atom_id res chain seq x y z
N THR A 1 28.33 -3.15 -2.76
CA THR A 1 27.50 -1.98 -2.37
C THR A 1 26.89 -1.21 -3.55
N ARG A 2 27.46 -1.22 -4.77
CA ARG A 2 26.92 -0.45 -5.93
C ARG A 2 25.67 -1.04 -6.62
N VAL A 3 25.46 -2.35 -6.54
CA VAL A 3 24.35 -3.03 -7.26
C VAL A 3 22.99 -2.73 -6.62
N HIS A 4 22.89 -2.80 -5.29
CA HIS A 4 21.63 -2.56 -4.57
C HIS A 4 21.02 -1.17 -4.74
N MET A 5 21.84 -0.13 -4.92
CA MET A 5 21.32 1.23 -5.11
C MET A 5 20.66 1.41 -6.47
N HIS A 6 21.29 0.89 -7.54
CA HIS A 6 20.73 0.97 -8.88
C HIS A 6 19.35 0.28 -8.95
N ASP A 7 19.24 -0.90 -8.33
CA ASP A 7 18.00 -1.65 -8.27
C ASP A 7 16.91 -0.90 -7.47
N ALA A 8 17.26 -0.33 -6.32
CA ALA A 8 16.33 0.47 -5.52
C ALA A 8 15.83 1.74 -6.25
N TYR A 9 16.70 2.46 -6.95
CA TYR A 9 16.28 3.61 -7.77
C TYR A 9 15.36 3.21 -8.92
N MET A 10 15.61 2.05 -9.53
CA MET A 10 14.75 1.51 -10.57
C MET A 10 13.36 1.16 -10.03
N ASP A 11 13.29 0.55 -8.84
CA ASP A 11 12.04 0.23 -8.16
C ASP A 11 11.23 1.50 -7.84
N VAL A 12 11.89 2.55 -7.33
CA VAL A 12 11.24 3.85 -7.06
C VAL A 12 10.67 4.45 -8.34
N ASN A 13 11.45 4.48 -9.43
CA ASN A 13 11.00 5.04 -10.71
C ASN A 13 9.76 4.30 -11.27
N ILE A 14 9.70 2.98 -11.13
CA ILE A 14 8.53 2.19 -11.54
C ILE A 14 7.31 2.55 -10.69
N MET A 15 7.48 2.67 -9.37
CA MET A 15 6.41 3.03 -8.45
C MET A 15 5.90 4.47 -8.71
N GLU A 16 6.79 5.40 -9.06
CA GLU A 16 6.44 6.75 -9.49
C GLU A 16 5.65 6.76 -10.80
N ALA A 17 6.09 5.97 -11.79
CA ALA A 17 5.36 5.84 -13.04
C ALA A 17 3.94 5.31 -12.78
N ILE A 18 3.80 4.24 -12.01
CA ILE A 18 2.48 3.69 -11.64
C ILE A 18 1.63 4.73 -10.88
N ARG A 19 2.25 5.48 -9.97
CA ARG A 19 1.55 6.57 -9.27
C ARG A 19 0.98 7.58 -10.27
N ALA A 20 1.75 8.04 -11.24
CA ALA A 20 1.30 9.01 -12.23
C ALA A 20 0.09 8.51 -13.03
N TRP A 21 0.05 7.22 -13.38
CA TRP A 21 -1.12 6.60 -14.04
C TRP A 21 -2.37 6.54 -13.15
N LEU A 22 -2.20 6.56 -11.83
CA LEU A 22 -3.28 6.51 -10.84
C LEU A 22 -3.69 7.90 -10.32
N GLU A 23 -2.95 8.96 -10.65
CA GLU A 23 -3.31 10.30 -10.21
C GLU A 23 -4.66 10.75 -10.84
N PRO A 24 -5.51 11.48 -10.09
CA PRO A 24 -6.71 12.07 -10.67
C PRO A 24 -6.36 12.97 -11.85
N LEU A 25 -7.19 12.91 -12.87
CA LEU A 25 -7.06 13.74 -14.07
C LEU A 25 -7.30 15.23 -13.74
N PRO A 26 -6.94 16.17 -14.64
CA PRO A 26 -7.13 17.60 -14.40
C PRO A 26 -8.58 18.02 -14.08
N ASP A 27 -9.55 17.25 -14.60
CA ASP A 27 -10.98 17.41 -14.35
C ASP A 27 -11.44 16.74 -13.03
N LYS A 28 -10.50 16.22 -12.24
CA LYS A 28 -10.70 15.48 -10.98
C LYS A 28 -11.40 14.13 -11.15
N SER A 29 -11.54 13.63 -12.38
CA SER A 29 -11.99 12.27 -12.62
C SER A 29 -10.88 11.27 -12.30
N LEU A 30 -11.26 10.03 -12.06
CA LEU A 30 -10.30 8.95 -11.92
C LEU A 30 -9.92 8.44 -13.31
N PRO A 31 -8.70 7.88 -13.49
CA PRO A 31 -8.35 7.15 -14.71
C PRO A 31 -9.35 6.03 -14.99
N SER A 32 -9.37 5.49 -16.20
CA SER A 32 -10.31 4.44 -16.59
C SER A 32 -10.20 3.21 -15.66
N LEU A 33 -11.29 2.45 -15.55
CA LEU A 33 -11.33 1.28 -14.67
C LEU A 33 -10.25 0.25 -15.03
N ASP A 34 -9.99 0.07 -16.32
CA ASP A 34 -8.98 -0.86 -16.83
C ASP A 34 -7.57 -0.42 -16.42
N ILE A 35 -7.26 0.88 -16.49
CA ILE A 35 -5.98 1.43 -16.02
C ILE A 35 -5.85 1.22 -14.52
N GLN A 36 -6.88 1.56 -13.74
CA GLN A 36 -6.87 1.33 -12.29
C GLN A 36 -6.56 -0.13 -11.97
N GLN A 37 -7.25 -1.07 -12.63
CA GLN A 37 -7.08 -2.49 -12.38
C GLN A 37 -5.69 -2.97 -12.78
N ALA A 38 -5.19 -2.57 -13.96
CA ALA A 38 -3.86 -2.95 -14.43
C ALA A 38 -2.76 -2.44 -13.49
N MET A 39 -2.84 -1.16 -13.09
CA MET A 39 -1.85 -0.55 -12.22
C MET A 39 -1.83 -1.17 -10.82
N PHE A 40 -2.99 -1.43 -10.21
CA PHE A 40 -3.03 -2.09 -8.90
C PHE A 40 -2.59 -3.55 -8.95
N ARG A 41 -2.77 -4.27 -10.07
CA ARG A 41 -2.20 -5.62 -10.26
C ARG A 41 -0.68 -5.56 -10.35
N ALA A 42 -0.17 -4.64 -11.16
CA ALA A 42 1.28 -4.43 -11.29
C ALA A 42 1.93 -4.09 -9.94
N LEU A 43 1.28 -3.29 -9.09
CA LEU A 43 1.77 -3.01 -7.73
C LEU A 43 1.79 -4.24 -6.82
N ASP A 44 0.78 -5.11 -6.92
CA ASP A 44 0.72 -6.34 -6.11
C ASP A 44 1.82 -7.32 -6.54
N GLU A 45 2.02 -7.49 -7.85
CA GLU A 45 3.10 -8.29 -8.44
C GLU A 45 4.49 -7.74 -8.09
N ALA A 46 4.70 -6.43 -8.26
CA ALA A 46 5.94 -5.77 -7.86
C ALA A 46 6.21 -5.95 -6.35
N SER A 47 5.18 -5.88 -5.52
CA SER A 47 5.30 -6.08 -4.07
C SER A 47 5.55 -7.54 -3.67
N LEU A 48 5.36 -8.51 -4.57
CA LEU A 48 5.76 -9.91 -4.36
C LEU A 48 7.20 -10.15 -4.82
N ALA A 49 7.59 -9.53 -5.94
CA ALA A 49 8.93 -9.70 -6.53
C ALA A 49 10.02 -8.91 -5.80
N LEU A 50 9.66 -7.77 -5.20
CA LEU A 50 10.61 -6.82 -4.60
C LEU A 50 10.27 -6.56 -3.13
N PRO A 51 11.26 -6.53 -2.23
CA PRO A 51 11.07 -6.10 -0.85
C PRO A 51 10.85 -4.58 -0.78
N ILE A 52 9.62 -4.13 -1.07
CA ILE A 52 9.24 -2.72 -0.98
C ILE A 52 9.44 -2.22 0.46
N SER A 53 10.45 -1.35 0.65
CA SER A 53 10.72 -0.71 1.93
C SER A 53 9.92 0.59 2.13
N THR A 54 9.94 1.12 3.35
CA THR A 54 9.35 2.42 3.68
C THR A 54 9.92 3.57 2.87
N ASP A 55 11.19 3.49 2.48
CA ASP A 55 11.85 4.56 1.74
C ASP A 55 11.35 4.58 0.29
N HIS A 56 11.20 3.42 -0.34
CA HIS A 56 10.58 3.31 -1.68
C HIS A 56 9.16 3.91 -1.70
N LEU A 57 8.36 3.65 -0.66
CA LEU A 57 7.01 4.21 -0.52
C LEU A 57 7.01 5.73 -0.31
N ARG A 58 7.98 6.23 0.47
CA ARG A 58 8.14 7.66 0.77
C ARG A 58 8.56 8.43 -0.48
N GLU A 59 9.59 7.93 -1.16
CA GLU A 59 10.19 8.55 -2.34
C GLU A 59 9.21 8.55 -3.51
N SER A 60 8.63 7.39 -3.85
CA SER A 60 7.66 7.33 -4.95
C SER A 60 6.33 8.04 -4.66
N GLY A 61 5.95 8.09 -3.38
CA GLY A 61 4.66 8.63 -2.94
C GLY A 61 3.45 7.73 -3.25
N ILE A 62 3.65 6.50 -3.72
CA ILE A 62 2.54 5.59 -4.08
C ILE A 62 1.62 5.27 -2.89
N GLY A 63 2.16 5.26 -1.67
CA GLY A 63 1.34 5.01 -0.46
C GLY A 63 0.22 6.05 -0.30
N ARG A 64 0.47 7.31 -0.69
CA ARG A 64 -0.53 8.38 -0.64
C ARG A 64 -1.63 8.18 -1.68
N ILE A 65 -1.29 7.76 -2.89
CA ILE A 65 -2.29 7.52 -3.94
C ILE A 65 -3.14 6.29 -3.60
N ALA A 66 -2.53 5.21 -3.12
CA ALA A 66 -3.29 4.02 -2.69
C ALA A 66 -4.27 4.36 -1.57
N LEU A 67 -3.86 5.17 -0.57
CA LEU A 67 -4.74 5.62 0.50
C LEU A 67 -5.89 6.52 -0.03
N PHE A 68 -5.61 7.35 -1.03
CA PHE A 68 -6.65 8.13 -1.70
C PHE A 68 -7.71 7.22 -2.33
N TYR A 69 -7.31 6.13 -2.99
CA TYR A 69 -8.26 5.15 -3.56
C TYR A 69 -9.09 4.44 -2.50
N VAL A 70 -8.51 4.11 -1.34
CA VAL A 70 -9.25 3.53 -0.21
C VAL A 70 -10.31 4.51 0.32
N LYS A 71 -9.98 5.81 0.41
CA LYS A 71 -10.89 6.83 0.97
C LYS A 71 -11.93 7.37 -0.02
N ASN A 72 -11.76 7.15 -1.32
CA ASN A 72 -12.59 7.78 -2.34
C ASN A 72 -13.87 6.98 -2.64
N LYS A 73 -15.04 7.60 -2.36
CA LYS A 73 -16.37 7.01 -2.55
C LYS A 73 -16.71 6.64 -4.02
N LYS A 74 -16.01 7.22 -5.00
CA LYS A 74 -16.23 6.94 -6.43
C LYS A 74 -15.52 5.67 -6.92
N VAL A 75 -14.60 5.12 -6.11
CA VAL A 75 -13.81 3.93 -6.47
C VAL A 75 -14.69 2.68 -6.42
N LYS A 76 -14.55 1.81 -7.42
CA LYS A 76 -15.32 0.55 -7.49
C LYS A 76 -14.86 -0.42 -6.38
N PRO A 77 -15.75 -1.26 -5.82
CA PRO A 77 -15.42 -2.11 -4.69
C PRO A 77 -14.23 -3.06 -4.89
N HIS A 78 -14.00 -3.55 -6.11
CA HIS A 78 -12.85 -4.42 -6.39
C HIS A 78 -11.53 -3.65 -6.40
N ILE A 79 -11.49 -2.43 -6.95
CA ILE A 79 -10.31 -1.56 -6.91
C ILE A 79 -10.00 -1.14 -5.47
N HIS A 80 -11.03 -0.76 -4.71
CA HIS A 80 -10.87 -0.44 -3.28
C HIS A 80 -10.21 -1.59 -2.53
N ARG A 81 -10.68 -2.83 -2.72
CA ARG A 81 -10.09 -4.02 -2.08
C ARG A 81 -8.63 -4.25 -2.45
N MET A 82 -8.22 -3.94 -3.68
CA MET A 82 -6.82 -4.05 -4.09
C MET A 82 -5.96 -2.99 -3.40
N ALA A 83 -6.40 -1.73 -3.41
CA ALA A 83 -5.70 -0.63 -2.74
C ALA A 83 -5.58 -0.86 -1.22
N ASP A 84 -6.67 -1.29 -0.58
CA ASP A 84 -6.71 -1.55 0.87
C ASP A 84 -5.78 -2.70 1.27
N ARG A 85 -5.72 -3.77 0.48
CA ARG A 85 -4.76 -4.86 0.71
C ARG A 85 -3.32 -4.37 0.64
N LEU A 86 -2.96 -3.54 -0.35
CA LEU A 86 -1.61 -2.98 -0.48
C LEU A 86 -1.27 -2.06 0.69
N ILE A 87 -2.20 -1.19 1.10
CA ILE A 87 -2.01 -0.33 2.28
C ILE A 87 -1.78 -1.17 3.54
N ASN A 88 -2.55 -2.23 3.75
CA ASN A 88 -2.36 -3.14 4.88
C ASN A 88 -1.00 -3.84 4.80
N LYS A 89 -0.59 -4.31 3.62
CA LYS A 89 0.72 -4.96 3.41
C LYS A 89 1.88 -4.00 3.73
N TRP A 90 1.81 -2.77 3.24
CA TRP A 90 2.86 -1.76 3.41
C TRP A 90 2.92 -1.14 4.80
N SER A 91 1.78 -0.98 5.49
CA SER A 91 1.71 -0.36 6.82
C SER A 91 2.11 -1.30 7.95
N ARG A 92 1.92 -2.61 7.80
CA ARG A 92 2.19 -3.60 8.87
C ARG A 92 3.64 -3.58 9.38
N PRO A 93 4.69 -3.58 8.53
CA PRO A 93 6.08 -3.44 8.99
C PRO A 93 6.34 -2.13 9.72
N ILE A 94 5.71 -1.03 9.26
CA ILE A 94 5.87 0.32 9.84
C ILE A 94 5.32 0.38 11.26
N LEU A 95 4.19 -0.30 11.49
CA LEU A 95 3.49 -0.30 12.78
C LEU A 95 3.98 -1.40 13.74
N GLY A 96 4.99 -2.19 13.35
CA GLY A 96 5.48 -3.31 14.16
C GLY A 96 4.42 -4.40 14.40
N LEU A 97 3.45 -4.54 13.49
CA LEU A 97 2.37 -5.52 13.62
C LEU A 97 2.80 -6.83 12.95
N SER A 98 2.95 -7.91 13.74
CA SER A 98 3.26 -9.25 13.24
C SER A 98 2.19 -9.75 12.25
N ASP A 99 2.59 -10.61 11.32
CA ASP A 99 1.69 -11.23 10.33
C ASP A 99 0.77 -12.29 10.96
N ASP A 100 1.00 -12.65 12.23
CA ASP A 100 0.23 -13.66 12.91
C ASP A 100 -1.21 -13.23 13.18
N TYR A 101 -2.14 -13.83 12.43
CA TYR A 101 -3.58 -13.78 12.68
C TYR A 101 -3.92 -14.21 14.13
N ARG A 102 -3.02 -14.99 14.77
CA ARG A 102 -3.10 -15.40 16.19
C ARG A 102 -2.89 -14.24 17.18
N THR A 103 -2.03 -13.28 16.88
CA THR A 103 -1.73 -12.16 17.79
C THR A 103 -2.93 -11.22 17.97
N ARG A 104 -3.85 -11.16 16.98
CA ARG A 104 -5.04 -10.32 17.04
C ARG A 104 -6.04 -10.74 18.14
N ARG A 105 -6.11 -12.03 18.53
CA ARG A 105 -6.99 -12.49 19.63
C ARG A 105 -6.38 -12.31 21.03
N LEU A 106 -5.06 -12.22 21.13
CA LEU A 106 -4.38 -12.07 22.42
C LEU A 106 -4.38 -10.63 22.93
N ARG A 107 -4.41 -9.63 22.04
CA ARG A 107 -4.50 -8.21 22.45
C ARG A 107 -5.86 -7.83 23.03
N THR A 108 -6.95 -8.42 22.56
CA THR A 108 -8.28 -8.15 23.16
C THR A 108 -8.47 -8.83 24.51
N ALA A 109 -7.74 -9.92 24.79
CA ALA A 109 -7.86 -10.63 26.07
C ALA A 109 -7.05 -10.00 27.22
N ASN A 110 -6.02 -9.20 26.91
CA ASN A 110 -5.12 -8.60 27.92
C ASN A 110 -5.51 -7.18 28.35
N VAL A 111 -6.49 -6.54 27.71
CA VAL A 111 -6.88 -5.16 28.04
C VAL A 111 -7.98 -5.11 29.13
N ASP A 112 -8.70 -6.21 29.36
CA ASP A 112 -9.83 -6.25 30.31
C ASP A 112 -9.45 -6.74 31.73
N GLY A 113 -8.15 -6.91 32.02
CA GLY A 113 -7.67 -7.59 33.24
C GLY A 113 -7.00 -6.71 34.32
N GLN A 114 -6.89 -5.40 34.12
CA GLN A 114 -6.29 -4.50 35.11
C GLN A 114 -7.17 -3.28 35.35
N GLU A 115 -8.28 -3.48 36.05
CA GLU A 115 -8.92 -2.41 36.81
C GLU A 115 -9.06 -2.80 38.29
N LEU A 116 -8.20 -2.15 39.09
CA LEU A 116 -8.45 -1.61 40.44
C LEU A 116 -8.37 -2.56 41.64
N GLY A 117 -7.19 -2.54 42.28
CA GLY A 117 -7.05 -2.63 43.74
C GLY A 117 -7.14 -1.24 44.38
#